data_AF-A0A1Y0G7Z6-F1
#
_entry.id   AF-A0A1Y0G7Z6-F1
#
_cell.length_a   1.000
_cell.length_b   1.000
_cell.length_c   1.000
_cell.angle_alpha   90.00
_cell.angle_beta   90.00
_cell.angle_gamma   90.00
#
_symmetry.space_group_name_H-M   'P 1'
#
loop_
_entity.id
_entity.type
_entity.pdbx_description
1 polymer ?
#
loop_
_entity_poly.entity_id
_entity_poly.type
_entity_poly.pdbx_seq_one_letter_code
_entity_poly.pdbx_strand_id
1 'polypeptide(L)'
;MSMILLITAAVLGFLSFFEPCTIATHTLFAVRASHDSVKQRWLALVQLTLSRALLLVVVFSAAAAIGLAEISANTAMLMLSVIGLIYLITRKIYLPVPHLEFYRLLPRHDDLSQGFKLGLTLPACTLPLVLIVGILSALTQRPDAAVLAGLVFAVMFTLPTLWDSTHELDAAHRAFLSKAANLSPYVTTLLLWGSAFLIWKTGV
;
A
#
# COMPACT_ATOMS: atom_id res chain seq x y z
N MET A 1 -5.15 16.07 -13.69
CA MET A 1 -4.89 15.56 -12.32
C MET A 1 -5.40 14.13 -12.12
N SER A 2 -6.68 13.83 -12.34
CA SER A 2 -7.26 12.51 -12.00
C SER A 2 -6.59 11.32 -12.71
N MET A 3 -6.19 11.46 -13.98
CA MET A 3 -5.45 10.41 -14.69
C MET A 3 -4.08 10.12 -14.06
N ILE A 4 -3.37 11.17 -13.62
CA ILE A 4 -2.08 11.03 -12.92
C ILE A 4 -2.31 10.31 -11.59
N LEU A 5 -3.34 10.70 -10.83
CA LEU A 5 -3.71 10.02 -9.58
C LEU A 5 -3.95 8.52 -9.79
N LEU A 6 -4.70 8.12 -10.82
CA LEU A 6 -5.00 6.72 -11.09
C LEU A 6 -3.76 5.93 -11.53
N ILE A 7 -2.91 6.51 -12.38
CA ILE A 7 -1.65 5.89 -12.80
C ILE A 7 -0.72 5.71 -11.59
N THR A 8 -0.58 6.76 -10.77
CA THR A 8 0.23 6.69 -9.55
C THR A 8 -0.35 5.66 -8.57
N ALA A 9 -1.67 5.63 -8.37
CA ALA A 9 -2.31 4.63 -7.54
C ALA A 9 -2.07 3.20 -8.03
N ALA A 10 -2.10 2.98 -9.35
CA ALA A 10 -1.82 1.67 -9.95
C ALA A 10 -0.36 1.25 -9.75
N VAL A 11 0.59 2.12 -10.11
CA VAL A 11 2.03 1.83 -10.03
C VAL A 11 2.48 1.67 -8.58
N LEU A 12 2.08 2.59 -7.69
CA LEU A 12 2.46 2.52 -6.28
C LEU A 12 1.73 1.38 -5.56
N GLY A 13 0.49 1.07 -5.93
CA GLY A 13 -0.24 -0.10 -5.42
C GLY A 13 0.48 -1.39 -5.79
N PHE A 14 0.96 -1.51 -7.03
CA PHE A 14 1.76 -2.66 -7.47
C PHE A 14 3.11 -2.72 -6.75
N LEU A 15 3.82 -1.60 -6.62
CA LEU A 15 5.08 -1.54 -5.87
C LEU A 15 4.90 -1.89 -4.38
N SER A 16 3.76 -1.55 -3.80
CA SER A 16 3.44 -1.88 -2.40
C SER A 16 3.43 -3.38 -2.14
N PHE A 17 3.12 -4.20 -3.16
CA PHE A 17 3.23 -5.66 -3.03
C PHE A 17 4.68 -6.12 -2.86
N PHE A 18 5.62 -5.47 -3.54
CA PHE A 18 7.02 -5.86 -3.52
C PHE A 18 7.79 -5.39 -2.29
N GLU A 19 7.15 -4.66 -1.39
CA GLU A 19 7.76 -4.28 -0.13
C GLU A 19 8.09 -5.54 0.70
N PRO A 20 9.26 -5.60 1.37
CA PRO A 20 9.67 -6.80 2.11
C PRO A 20 8.65 -7.20 3.18
N CYS A 21 7.98 -6.21 3.78
CA CYS A 21 6.98 -6.37 4.83
C CYS A 21 5.65 -6.94 4.31
N THR A 22 5.35 -6.73 3.03
CA THR A 22 4.17 -7.24 2.36
C THR A 22 4.44 -8.58 1.70
N ILE A 23 5.60 -8.77 1.07
CA ILE A 23 5.98 -10.08 0.52
C ILE A 23 5.90 -11.15 1.60
N ALA A 24 6.46 -10.93 2.80
CA ALA A 24 6.43 -11.93 3.87
C ALA A 24 5.01 -12.31 4.30
N THR A 25 4.13 -11.32 4.44
CA THR A 25 2.75 -11.54 4.92
C THR A 25 1.84 -12.10 3.83
N HIS A 26 1.96 -11.63 2.59
CA HIS A 26 1.17 -12.10 1.45
C HIS A 26 1.61 -13.46 0.93
N THR A 27 2.90 -13.77 0.91
CA THR A 27 3.36 -15.12 0.53
C THR A 27 2.95 -16.16 1.58
N LEU A 28 3.06 -15.85 2.87
CA LEU A 28 2.61 -16.75 3.94
C LEU A 28 1.09 -16.96 3.92
N PHE A 29 0.33 -15.91 3.59
CA PHE A 29 -1.11 -16.01 3.37
C PHE A 29 -1.45 -16.84 2.12
N ALA A 30 -0.77 -16.61 1.00
CA ALA A 30 -0.97 -17.34 -0.25
C ALA A 30 -0.68 -18.84 -0.09
N VAL A 31 0.42 -19.21 0.58
CA VAL A 31 0.76 -20.61 0.87
C VAL A 31 -0.28 -21.28 1.78
N ARG A 32 -0.79 -20.58 2.80
CA ARG A 32 -1.89 -21.15 3.61
C ARG A 32 -3.15 -21.33 2.78
N ALA A 33 -3.52 -20.31 2.00
CA ALA A 33 -4.71 -20.32 1.18
C ALA A 33 -4.64 -21.34 0.02
N SER A 34 -3.44 -21.74 -0.44
CA SER A 34 -3.27 -22.80 -1.44
C SER A 34 -3.56 -24.21 -0.89
N HIS A 35 -3.50 -24.39 0.43
CA HIS A 35 -3.89 -25.65 1.08
C HIS A 35 -5.40 -25.76 1.35
N ASP A 36 -6.12 -24.64 1.29
CA ASP A 36 -7.57 -24.60 1.49
C ASP A 36 -8.34 -25.03 0.23
N SER A 37 -9.60 -25.40 0.42
CA SER A 37 -10.49 -25.66 -0.71
C SER A 37 -10.64 -24.42 -1.60
N VAL A 38 -10.84 -24.62 -2.91
CA VAL A 38 -10.97 -23.53 -3.89
C VAL A 38 -11.99 -22.46 -3.45
N LYS A 39 -13.12 -22.89 -2.87
CA LYS A 39 -14.15 -21.97 -2.35
C LYS A 39 -13.65 -21.13 -1.17
N GLN A 40 -12.97 -21.74 -0.20
CA GLN A 40 -12.42 -21.03 0.96
C GLN A 40 -11.28 -20.07 0.57
N ARG A 41 -10.41 -20.50 -0.37
CA ARG A 41 -9.36 -19.64 -0.95
C ARG A 41 -9.94 -18.37 -1.57
N TRP A 42 -10.92 -18.51 -2.46
CA TRP A 42 -11.57 -17.37 -3.10
C TRP A 42 -12.25 -16.47 -2.08
N LEU A 43 -12.93 -17.05 -1.08
CA LEU A 43 -13.59 -16.28 -0.04
C LEU A 43 -12.58 -15.48 0.79
N ALA A 44 -11.44 -16.07 1.15
CA ALA A 44 -10.36 -15.40 1.88
C ALA A 44 -9.72 -14.26 1.07
N LEU A 45 -9.49 -14.48 -0.24
CA LEU A 45 -8.98 -13.45 -1.17
C LEU A 45 -9.96 -12.30 -1.35
N VAL A 46 -11.25 -12.60 -1.55
CA VAL A 46 -12.29 -11.59 -1.67
C VAL A 46 -12.40 -10.76 -0.39
N GLN A 47 -12.35 -11.40 0.79
CA GLN A 47 -12.34 -10.70 2.07
C GLN A 47 -11.10 -9.80 2.23
N LEU A 48 -9.92 -10.29 1.85
CA LEU A 48 -8.67 -9.50 1.84
C LEU A 48 -8.80 -8.27 0.95
N THR A 49 -9.24 -8.45 -0.30
CA THR A 49 -9.35 -7.35 -1.27
C THR A 49 -10.43 -6.36 -0.88
N LEU A 50 -11.60 -6.82 -0.45
CA LEU A 50 -12.71 -5.94 -0.04
C LEU A 50 -12.36 -5.11 1.19
N SER A 51 -11.80 -5.74 2.23
CA SER A 51 -11.45 -5.02 3.46
C SER A 51 -10.36 -3.97 3.23
N ARG A 52 -9.38 -4.30 2.38
CA ARG A 52 -8.32 -3.36 1.98
C ARG A 52 -8.84 -2.24 1.08
N ALA A 53 -9.70 -2.58 0.11
CA ALA A 53 -10.36 -1.60 -0.74
C ALA A 53 -11.19 -0.63 0.10
N LEU A 54 -11.98 -1.14 1.04
CA LEU A 54 -12.76 -0.31 1.96
C LEU A 54 -11.85 0.64 2.75
N LEU A 55 -10.78 0.12 3.35
CA LEU A 55 -9.82 0.93 4.11
C LEU A 55 -9.22 2.05 3.25
N LEU A 56 -8.72 1.73 2.06
CA LEU A 56 -8.05 2.71 1.19
C LEU A 56 -9.02 3.70 0.57
N VAL A 57 -10.22 3.28 0.19
CA VAL A 57 -11.29 4.16 -0.27
C VAL A 57 -11.65 5.16 0.83
N VAL A 58 -11.83 4.70 2.07
CA VAL A 58 -12.12 5.60 3.21
C VAL A 58 -10.97 6.58 3.43
N VAL A 59 -9.73 6.10 3.49
CA VAL A 59 -8.54 6.94 3.72
C VAL A 59 -8.37 8.00 2.62
N PHE A 60 -8.45 7.61 1.34
CA PHE A 60 -8.26 8.56 0.24
C PHE A 60 -9.44 9.50 0.06
N SER A 61 -10.67 9.03 0.30
CA SER A 61 -11.86 9.90 0.27
C SER A 61 -11.83 10.90 1.41
N ALA A 62 -11.42 10.49 2.62
CA ALA A 62 -11.21 11.40 3.73
C ALA A 62 -10.13 12.43 3.41
N ALA A 63 -9.01 12.01 2.82
CA ALA A 63 -7.97 12.94 2.36
C ALA A 63 -8.51 13.93 1.31
N ALA A 64 -9.28 13.46 0.32
CA ALA A 64 -9.94 14.29 -0.68
C ALA A 64 -10.94 15.29 -0.08
N ALA A 65 -11.65 14.90 0.98
CA ALA A 65 -12.62 15.74 1.68
C ALA A 65 -11.95 16.81 2.56
N ILE A 66 -10.85 16.47 3.24
CA ILE A 66 -10.06 17.44 4.01
C ILE A 66 -9.43 18.46 3.05
N GLY A 67 -8.90 17.98 1.92
CA GLY A 67 -8.21 18.80 0.94
C GLY A 67 -6.87 19.34 1.46
N LEU A 68 -5.98 19.72 0.54
CA LEU A 68 -4.70 20.39 0.86
C LEU A 68 -4.70 21.87 0.42
N ALA A 69 -5.84 22.57 0.55
CA ALA A 69 -5.97 23.94 0.06
C ALA A 69 -4.98 24.95 0.71
N GLU A 70 -4.45 24.65 1.89
CA GLU A 70 -3.54 25.54 2.64
C GLU A 70 -2.13 24.97 2.88
N ILE A 71 -1.81 23.77 2.37
CA ILE A 71 -0.47 23.20 2.59
C ILE A 71 0.51 23.85 1.61
N SER A 72 1.42 24.66 2.15
CA SER A 72 2.49 25.26 1.36
C SER A 72 3.40 24.19 0.74
N ALA A 73 3.91 24.44 -0.47
CA ALA A 73 4.83 23.54 -1.18
C ALA A 73 6.04 23.12 -0.32
N ASN A 74 6.56 24.06 0.49
CA ASN A 74 7.66 23.81 1.42
C ASN A 74 7.30 22.79 2.51
N THR A 75 6.10 22.88 3.10
CA THR A 75 5.65 21.91 4.11
C THR A 75 5.45 20.52 3.53
N ALA A 76 4.90 20.41 2.31
CA ALA A 76 4.74 19.12 1.62
C ALA A 76 6.10 18.47 1.30
N MET A 77 7.06 19.26 0.79
CA MET A 77 8.42 18.80 0.53
C MET A 77 9.12 18.29 1.80
N LEU A 78 9.00 19.04 2.90
CA LEU A 78 9.64 18.72 4.18
C LEU A 78 9.02 17.44 4.76
N MET A 79 7.69 17.29 4.71
CA MET A 79 7.01 16.06 5.12
C MET A 79 7.46 14.84 4.29
N LEU A 80 7.45 14.94 2.96
CA LEU A 80 7.86 13.84 2.08
C LEU A 80 9.33 13.45 2.28
N SER A 81 10.21 14.44 2.47
CA SER A 81 11.64 14.20 2.72
C SER A 81 11.87 13.52 4.06
N VAL A 82 11.19 13.98 5.12
CA VAL A 82 11.26 13.38 6.46
C VAL A 82 10.70 11.97 6.45
N ILE A 83 9.55 11.72 5.80
CA ILE A 83 8.95 10.40 5.68
C ILE A 83 9.88 9.44 4.91
N GLY A 84 10.47 9.89 3.79
CA GLY A 84 11.43 9.09 3.04
C GLY A 84 12.70 8.77 3.83
N LEU A 85 13.20 9.74 4.60
CA LEU A 85 14.36 9.55 5.47
C LEU A 85 14.06 8.57 6.61
N ILE A 86 12.93 8.75 7.31
CA ILE A 86 12.47 7.84 8.36
C ILE A 86 12.32 6.44 7.78
N TYR A 87 11.64 6.29 6.64
CA TYR A 87 11.45 4.99 5.99
C TYR A 87 12.78 4.29 5.69
N LEU A 88 13.77 5.01 5.15
CA LEU A 88 15.09 4.45 4.83
C LEU A 88 15.89 4.08 6.08
N ILE A 89 15.85 4.92 7.12
CA ILE A 89 16.50 4.68 8.41
C ILE A 89 15.85 3.50 9.13
N THR A 90 14.52 3.46 9.22
CA THR A 90 13.76 2.37 9.86
C THR A 90 14.07 1.02 9.19
N ARG A 91 14.21 1.00 7.85
CA ARG A 91 14.66 -0.20 7.13
C ARG A 91 16.08 -0.61 7.52
N LYS A 92 17.01 0.35 7.64
CA LYS A 92 18.43 0.06 7.93
C LYS A 92 18.66 -0.40 9.37
N ILE A 93 17.81 0.00 10.32
CA ILE A 93 17.93 -0.31 11.75
C ILE A 93 17.18 -1.61 12.14
N TYR A 94 16.50 -2.29 11.20
CA TYR A 94 15.85 -3.59 11.47
C TYR A 94 14.92 -3.56 12.69
N LEU A 95 14.18 -2.45 12.89
CA LEU A 95 13.09 -2.49 13.86
C LEU A 95 12.01 -3.44 13.32
N PRO A 96 11.45 -4.35 14.14
CA PRO A 96 10.28 -5.12 13.78
C PRO A 96 9.19 -4.10 13.40
N VAL A 97 8.92 -4.01 12.10
CA VAL A 97 8.16 -2.88 11.56
C VAL A 97 6.70 -3.00 12.03
N PRO A 98 6.18 -2.01 12.77
CA PRO A 98 4.83 -2.08 13.33
C PRO A 98 3.82 -2.24 12.19
N HIS A 99 3.02 -3.30 12.24
CA HIS A 99 1.85 -3.42 11.39
C HIS A 99 0.76 -2.57 12.03
N LEU A 100 0.20 -1.60 11.30
CA LEU A 100 -0.92 -0.83 11.83
C LEU A 100 -2.17 -1.70 11.75
N GLU A 101 -2.61 -2.17 12.90
CA GLU A 101 -3.74 -3.09 13.07
C GLU A 101 -5.06 -2.32 13.13
N PHE A 102 -5.55 -1.79 12.00
CA PHE A 102 -6.83 -1.06 11.98
C PHE A 102 -8.02 -1.94 12.37
N TYR A 103 -7.87 -3.27 12.32
CA TYR A 103 -8.91 -4.20 12.78
C TYR A 103 -9.19 -4.08 14.28
N ARG A 104 -8.24 -3.62 15.11
CA ARG A 104 -8.48 -3.39 16.55
C ARG A 104 -9.46 -2.24 16.81
N LEU A 105 -9.68 -1.37 15.83
CA LEU A 105 -10.65 -0.30 15.90
C LEU A 105 -12.10 -0.80 15.73
N LEU A 106 -12.29 -2.02 15.21
CA LEU A 106 -13.62 -2.63 15.07
C LEU A 106 -14.05 -3.32 16.38
N PRO A 107 -15.31 -3.16 16.80
CA PRO A 107 -15.87 -3.99 17.86
C PRO A 107 -15.90 -5.45 17.37
N ARG A 108 -15.49 -6.40 18.23
CA ARG A 108 -15.49 -7.86 17.97
C ARG A 108 -14.40 -8.36 17.02
N HIS A 109 -13.19 -7.82 17.17
CA HIS A 109 -12.05 -8.10 16.30
C HIS A 109 -11.47 -9.53 16.41
N ASP A 110 -11.72 -10.23 17.52
CA ASP A 110 -11.19 -11.58 17.74
C ASP A 110 -11.76 -12.60 16.74
N ASP A 111 -13.05 -12.48 16.40
CA ASP A 111 -13.78 -13.40 15.52
C ASP A 111 -13.56 -13.13 14.01
N LEU A 112 -12.79 -12.10 13.64
CA LEU A 112 -12.57 -11.75 12.24
C LEU A 112 -11.72 -12.81 11.52
N SER A 113 -12.10 -13.14 10.29
CA SER A 113 -11.34 -14.05 9.43
C SER A 113 -9.94 -13.51 9.14
N GLN A 114 -9.00 -14.41 8.84
CA GLN A 114 -7.61 -14.03 8.58
C GLN A 114 -7.47 -13.07 7.39
N GLY A 115 -8.32 -13.20 6.37
CA GLY A 115 -8.38 -12.27 5.23
C GLY A 115 -8.77 -10.85 5.64
N PHE A 116 -9.75 -10.70 6.54
CA PHE A 116 -10.14 -9.40 7.09
C PHE A 116 -9.04 -8.76 7.93
N LYS A 117 -8.42 -9.54 8.81
CA LYS A 117 -7.31 -9.05 9.64
C LYS A 117 -6.18 -8.55 8.75
N LEU A 118 -5.78 -9.33 7.73
CA LEU A 118 -4.69 -8.97 6.82
C LEU A 118 -5.03 -7.77 5.90
N GLY A 119 -6.28 -7.62 5.49
CA GLY A 119 -6.71 -6.49 4.66
C GLY A 119 -6.85 -5.18 5.43
N LEU A 120 -7.23 -5.26 6.72
CA LEU A 120 -7.26 -4.13 7.65
C LEU A 120 -5.90 -3.88 8.33
N THR A 121 -4.90 -4.73 8.17
CA THR A 121 -3.53 -4.40 8.56
C THR A 121 -2.84 -3.65 7.43
N LEU A 122 -2.37 -2.45 7.72
CA LEU A 122 -1.54 -1.68 6.79
C LEU A 122 -0.08 -1.79 7.25
N PRO A 123 0.78 -2.51 6.51
CA PRO A 123 2.18 -2.64 6.89
C PRO A 123 2.85 -1.27 6.77
N ALA A 124 3.61 -0.85 7.78
CA ALA A 124 4.18 0.50 7.78
C ALA A 124 5.14 0.78 6.61
N CYS A 125 5.67 -0.27 5.97
CA CYS A 125 6.49 -0.13 4.76
C CYS A 125 5.70 0.38 3.54
N THR A 126 4.38 0.23 3.56
CA THR A 126 3.48 0.75 2.52
C THR A 126 2.91 2.14 2.85
N LEU A 127 3.08 2.63 4.08
CA LEU A 127 2.59 3.94 4.49
C LEU A 127 3.09 5.08 3.61
N PRO A 128 4.39 5.16 3.22
CA PRO A 128 4.85 6.24 2.36
C PRO A 128 4.13 6.24 1.00
N LEU A 129 3.90 5.07 0.42
CA LEU A 129 3.21 4.92 -0.87
C LEU A 129 1.74 5.31 -0.77
N VAL A 130 1.05 4.87 0.28
CA VAL A 130 -0.34 5.26 0.57
C VAL A 130 -0.43 6.78 0.80
N LEU A 131 0.55 7.36 1.50
CA LEU A 131 0.59 8.79 1.78
C LEU A 131 0.78 9.63 0.50
N ILE A 132 1.63 9.21 -0.44
CA ILE A 132 1.76 9.89 -1.75
C ILE A 132 0.41 9.92 -2.47
N VAL A 133 -0.28 8.77 -2.56
CA VAL A 133 -1.59 8.69 -3.23
C VAL A 133 -2.66 9.48 -2.48
N GLY A 134 -2.60 9.50 -1.14
CA GLY A 134 -3.47 10.30 -0.29
C GLY A 134 -3.29 11.80 -0.52
N ILE A 135 -2.05 12.29 -0.59
CA ILE A 135 -1.73 13.69 -0.92
C ILE A 135 -2.27 14.04 -2.31
N LEU A 136 -2.03 13.20 -3.32
CA LEU A 136 -2.57 13.43 -4.67
C LEU A 136 -4.11 13.44 -4.68
N SER A 137 -4.74 12.56 -3.91
CA SER A 137 -6.21 12.53 -3.77
C SER A 137 -6.75 13.83 -3.18
N ALA A 138 -6.06 14.32 -2.15
CA ALA A 138 -6.39 15.55 -1.45
C ALA A 138 -6.12 16.83 -2.26
N LEU A 139 -5.08 16.84 -3.11
CA LEU A 139 -4.85 17.92 -4.08
C LEU A 139 -5.90 17.93 -5.19
N THR A 140 -6.47 16.76 -5.53
CA THR A 140 -7.49 16.69 -6.58
C THR A 140 -8.85 17.17 -6.08
N GLN A 141 -9.09 17.20 -4.76
CA GLN A 141 -10.36 17.60 -4.10
C GLN A 141 -11.62 16.95 -4.70
N ARG A 142 -11.45 15.79 -5.33
CA ARG A 142 -12.49 15.09 -6.08
C ARG A 142 -12.71 13.71 -5.46
N PRO A 143 -13.78 13.53 -4.67
CA PRO A 143 -14.01 12.28 -3.94
C PRO A 143 -14.26 11.11 -4.89
N ASP A 144 -14.89 11.34 -6.05
CA ASP A 144 -15.08 10.36 -7.12
C ASP A 144 -13.74 9.77 -7.59
N ALA A 145 -12.74 10.63 -7.82
CA ALA A 145 -11.41 10.21 -8.24
C ALA A 145 -10.64 9.49 -7.12
N ALA A 146 -10.83 9.91 -5.87
CA ALA A 146 -10.19 9.30 -4.70
C ALA A 146 -10.71 7.89 -4.41
N VAL A 147 -12.02 7.67 -4.56
CA VAL A 147 -12.63 6.33 -4.47
C VAL A 147 -12.03 5.40 -5.52
N LEU A 148 -11.97 5.85 -6.78
CA LEU A 148 -11.37 5.06 -7.86
C LEU A 148 -9.89 4.77 -7.61
N ALA A 149 -9.13 5.75 -7.11
CA ALA A 149 -7.72 5.56 -6.75
C ALA A 149 -7.55 4.51 -5.65
N GLY A 150 -8.44 4.51 -4.64
CA GLY A 150 -8.43 3.53 -3.55
C GLY A 150 -8.70 2.11 -4.06
N LEU A 151 -9.69 1.96 -4.95
CA LEU A 151 -10.00 0.69 -5.60
C LEU A 151 -8.84 0.19 -6.46
N VAL A 152 -8.28 1.05 -7.32
CA VAL A 152 -7.16 0.70 -8.21
C VAL A 152 -5.93 0.30 -7.41
N PHE A 153 -5.59 1.06 -6.37
CA PHE A 153 -4.46 0.74 -5.48
C PHE A 153 -4.68 -0.62 -4.80
N ALA A 154 -5.87 -0.86 -4.24
CA ALA A 154 -6.18 -2.10 -3.55
C ALA A 154 -6.07 -3.32 -4.49
N VAL A 155 -6.63 -3.22 -5.71
CA VAL A 155 -6.58 -4.29 -6.71
C VAL A 155 -5.13 -4.57 -7.10
N MET A 156 -4.37 -3.55 -7.49
CA MET A 156 -2.96 -3.71 -7.90
C MET A 156 -2.09 -4.26 -6.77
N PHE A 157 -2.38 -3.91 -5.52
CA PHE A 157 -1.68 -4.41 -4.35
C PHE A 157 -2.02 -5.88 -4.02
N THR A 158 -3.24 -6.33 -4.32
CA THR A 158 -3.66 -7.74 -4.10
C THR A 158 -3.42 -8.66 -5.29
N LEU A 159 -3.16 -8.10 -6.47
CA LEU A 159 -3.03 -8.86 -7.72
C LEU A 159 -1.96 -9.96 -7.63
N PRO A 160 -0.74 -9.69 -7.13
CA PRO A 160 0.28 -10.72 -7.09
C PRO A 160 -0.02 -11.79 -6.02
N THR A 161 -0.66 -11.42 -4.91
CA THR A 161 -1.17 -12.39 -3.91
C THR A 161 -2.17 -13.37 -4.52
N LEU A 162 -3.05 -12.87 -5.38
CA LEU A 162 -4.03 -13.71 -6.08
C LEU A 162 -3.30 -14.69 -7.02
N TRP A 163 -2.31 -14.21 -7.77
CA TRP A 163 -1.47 -15.04 -8.62
C TRP A 163 -0.75 -16.15 -7.83
N ASP A 164 -0.08 -15.78 -6.74
CA ASP A 164 0.69 -16.67 -5.86
C ASP A 164 -0.19 -17.68 -5.10
N SER A 165 -1.46 -17.36 -4.86
CA SER A 165 -2.40 -18.30 -4.24
C SER A 165 -2.91 -19.39 -5.20
N THR A 166 -2.79 -19.13 -6.51
CA THR A 166 -3.25 -20.04 -7.57
C THR A 166 -2.12 -20.86 -8.19
N HIS A 167 -0.87 -20.38 -8.10
CA HIS A 167 0.31 -21.06 -8.62
C HIS A 167 1.21 -21.49 -7.47
N GLU A 168 1.82 -22.67 -7.56
CA GLU A 168 2.80 -23.09 -6.57
C GLU A 168 4.03 -22.17 -6.60
N LEU A 169 4.48 -21.74 -5.42
CA LEU A 169 5.67 -20.91 -5.24
C LEU A 169 6.94 -21.74 -5.45
N ASP A 170 7.34 -21.87 -6.72
CA ASP A 170 8.60 -22.50 -7.13
C ASP A 170 9.83 -21.71 -6.64
N ALA A 171 10.99 -22.38 -6.56
CA ALA A 171 12.25 -21.80 -6.10
C ALA A 171 12.67 -20.58 -6.95
N ALA A 172 12.44 -20.62 -8.26
CA ALA A 172 12.71 -19.49 -9.15
C ALA A 172 11.83 -18.26 -8.81
N HIS A 173 10.55 -18.49 -8.49
CA HIS A 173 9.62 -17.41 -8.13
C HIS A 173 9.99 -16.78 -6.78
N ARG A 174 10.37 -17.60 -5.79
CA ARG A 174 10.87 -17.10 -4.49
C ARG A 174 12.15 -16.28 -4.63
N ALA A 175 13.07 -16.69 -5.50
CA ALA A 175 14.29 -15.93 -5.79
C ALA A 175 13.98 -14.58 -6.44
N PHE A 176 13.01 -14.53 -7.37
CA PHE A 176 12.53 -13.29 -7.96
C PHE A 176 11.91 -12.36 -6.91
N LEU A 177 10.99 -12.87 -6.07
CA LEU A 177 10.35 -12.09 -5.01
C LEU A 177 11.38 -11.54 -4.02
N SER A 178 12.37 -12.34 -3.62
CA SER A 178 13.46 -11.89 -2.74
C SER A 178 14.29 -10.76 -3.37
N LYS A 179 14.62 -10.88 -4.66
CA LYS A 179 15.35 -9.84 -5.39
C LYS A 179 14.53 -8.56 -5.53
N ALA A 180 13.23 -8.69 -5.81
CA ALA A 180 12.30 -7.57 -5.88
C ALA A 180 12.13 -6.88 -4.51
N ALA A 181 12.03 -7.65 -3.42
CA ALA A 181 11.98 -7.16 -2.04
C ALA A 181 13.20 -6.32 -1.66
N ASN A 182 14.37 -6.71 -2.16
CA ASN A 182 15.60 -5.97 -1.92
C ASN A 182 15.65 -4.67 -2.71
N LEU A 183 15.12 -4.66 -3.93
CA LEU A 183 15.13 -3.52 -4.84
C LEU A 183 14.02 -2.49 -4.52
N SER A 184 12.84 -2.93 -4.10
CA SER A 184 11.65 -2.07 -3.93
C SER A 184 11.93 -0.82 -3.10
N PRO A 185 12.66 -0.87 -1.96
CA PRO A 185 12.75 0.30 -1.11
C PRO A 185 13.71 1.35 -1.68
N TYR A 186 14.66 0.93 -2.52
CA TYR A 186 15.49 1.88 -3.28
C TYR A 186 14.66 2.60 -4.33
N VAL A 187 13.78 1.87 -5.04
CA VAL A 187 12.85 2.46 -6.01
C VAL A 187 11.87 3.41 -5.31
N THR A 188 11.29 3.00 -4.18
CA THR A 188 10.38 3.82 -3.36
C THR A 188 11.07 5.08 -2.85
N THR A 189 12.31 4.98 -2.35
CA THR A 189 13.09 6.14 -1.89
C THR A 189 13.39 7.09 -3.05
N LEU A 190 13.82 6.55 -4.21
CA LEU A 190 14.11 7.35 -5.39
C LEU A 190 12.85 8.07 -5.90
N LEU A 191 11.69 7.43 -5.84
CA LEU A 191 10.40 8.07 -6.13
C LEU A 191 10.08 9.19 -5.14
N LEU A 192 10.23 8.96 -3.82
CA LEU A 192 9.98 9.97 -2.79
C LEU A 192 10.89 11.19 -2.95
N TRP A 193 12.19 10.98 -3.11
CA TRP A 193 13.16 12.05 -3.30
C TRP A 193 13.02 12.74 -4.65
N GLY A 194 12.74 11.99 -5.72
CA GLY A 194 12.43 12.54 -7.03
C GLY A 194 11.20 13.44 -6.99
N SER A 195 10.15 13.01 -6.27
CA SER A 195 8.94 13.81 -6.06
C SER A 195 9.24 15.09 -5.27
N ALA A 196 10.00 14.98 -4.18
CA ALA A 196 10.40 16.13 -3.36
C ALA A 196 11.26 17.13 -4.16
N PHE A 197 12.20 16.64 -4.97
CA PHE A 197 13.03 17.47 -5.84
C PHE A 197 12.22 18.16 -6.94
N LEU A 198 11.24 17.46 -7.51
CA LEU A 198 10.37 18.03 -8.54
C LEU A 198 9.51 19.16 -7.95
N ILE A 199 8.89 18.94 -6.79
CA ILE A 199 8.17 19.96 -6.02
C ILE A 199 9.07 21.17 -5.74
N TRP A 200 10.30 20.95 -5.27
CA TRP A 200 11.27 22.02 -5.02
C TRP A 200 11.58 22.86 -6.25
N LYS A 201 11.75 22.21 -7.40
CA LYS A 201 12.09 22.87 -8.66
C LYS A 201 10.89 23.59 -9.29
N THR A 202 9.68 23.05 -9.16
CA THR A 202 8.48 23.60 -9.81
C THR A 202 7.71 24.58 -8.94
N GLY A 203 7.96 24.62 -7.62
CA GLY A 203 7.31 25.56 -6.70
C GLY A 203 5.79 25.35 -6.58
N VAL A 204 5.32 24.13 -6.86
CA VAL A 204 3.91 23.72 -6.73
C VAL A 204 3.70 23.09 -5.37
#